data_AF-A0A6V7J1Q3-F1
#
_entry.id   AF-A0A6V7J1Q3-F1
#
_cell.length_a   1.000
_cell.length_b   1.000
_cell.length_c   1.000
_cell.angle_alpha   90.00
_cell.angle_beta   90.00
_cell.angle_gamma   90.00
#
_symmetry.space_group_name_H-M   'P 1'
#
loop_
_entity.id
_entity.type
_entity.pdbx_description
1 polymer ?
#
loop_
_entity_poly.entity_id
_entity_poly.type
_entity_poly.pdbx_seq_one_letter_code
_entity_poly.pdbx_strand_id
1 'polypeptide(L)' 'QEFGRIWLFFGCRQQSLDLYRQEKQEMVENDVLDRVFLALSRESGIKK' A
#
# COMPACT_ATOMS: atom_id res chain seq x y z
N GLN A 1 -20.72 5.79 13.84
CA GLN A 1 -20.05 6.81 13.01
C GLN A 1 -19.62 6.12 11.74
N GLU A 2 -20.00 6.65 10.57
CA GLU A 2 -19.65 6.05 9.28
C GLU A 2 -18.46 6.83 8.71
N PHE A 3 -17.36 6.15 8.44
CA PHE A 3 -16.16 6.75 7.86
C PHE A 3 -16.19 6.57 6.34
N GLY A 4 -15.75 7.58 5.61
CA GLY A 4 -15.60 7.50 4.16
C GLY A 4 -14.50 6.51 3.77
N ARG A 5 -14.53 6.03 2.53
CA ARG A 5 -13.53 5.09 2.04
C ARG A 5 -12.14 5.73 1.98
N ILE A 6 -11.11 5.02 2.45
CA ILE A 6 -9.73 5.51 2.50
C ILE A 6 -8.83 4.66 1.61
N TRP A 7 -8.17 5.31 0.65
CA TRP A 7 -7.22 4.68 -0.25
C TRP A 7 -5.80 5.18 0.02
N LEU A 8 -4.84 4.27 0.11
CA LEU A 8 -3.44 4.58 0.29
C LEU A 8 -2.65 4.33 -1.00
N PHE A 9 -2.09 5.39 -1.59
CA PHE A 9 -1.10 5.28 -2.65
C PHE A 9 0.29 5.43 -2.06
N PHE A 10 1.01 4.32 -1.92
CA PHE A 10 2.34 4.27 -1.32
C PHE A 10 3.40 3.98 -2.38
N GLY A 11 4.53 4.69 -2.33
CA GLY A 11 5.62 4.54 -3.30
C GLY A 11 6.96 4.26 -2.63
N CYS A 12 7.73 3.32 -3.18
CA CYS A 12 9.10 3.06 -2.75
C CYS A 12 10.02 2.67 -3.92
N ARG A 13 11.28 2.34 -3.63
CA ARG A 13 12.27 1.99 -4.67
C ARG A 13 12.05 0.58 -5.19
N GLN A 14 12.06 -0.40 -4.28
CA GLN A 14 11.98 -1.84 -4.55
C GLN A 14 11.02 -2.46 -3.54
N GLN A 15 10.47 -3.61 -3.85
CA GLN A 15 9.51 -4.31 -2.99
C GLN A 15 10.10 -4.70 -1.63
N SER A 16 11.42 -4.91 -1.56
CA SER A 16 12.14 -5.13 -0.30
C SER A 16 12.09 -3.93 0.66
N LEU A 17 11.79 -2.73 0.14
CA LEU A 17 11.59 -1.49 0.87
C LEU A 17 10.11 -1.12 0.99
N ASP A 18 9.21 -2.09 0.88
CA ASP A 18 7.79 -1.91 1.16
C ASP A 18 7.58 -1.74 2.68
N LEU A 19 7.75 -0.50 3.15
CA LEU A 19 7.66 -0.19 4.57
C LEU A 19 6.25 -0.41 5.10
N TYR A 20 6.16 -0.89 6.33
CA TYR A 20 4.90 -1.16 7.04
C TYR A 20 3.99 -2.14 6.32
N ARG A 21 4.55 -3.11 5.60
CA ARG A 21 3.78 -4.05 4.79
C ARG A 21 2.76 -4.82 5.62
N GLN A 22 3.12 -5.24 6.83
CA GLN A 22 2.24 -5.99 7.72
C GLN A 22 1.14 -5.09 8.28
N GLU A 23 1.51 -3.90 8.76
CA GLU A 23 0.56 -2.95 9.35
C GLU A 23 -0.44 -2.44 8.30
N LYS A 24 -0.01 -2.21 7.06
CA LYS A 24 -0.93 -1.86 5.96
C LYS A 24 -1.90 -3.00 5.65
N GLN A 25 -1.44 -4.24 5.73
CA GLN A 25 -2.28 -5.42 5.53
C GLN A 25 -3.29 -5.55 6.68
N GLU A 26 -2.87 -5.40 7.93
CA GLU A 26 -3.75 -5.37 9.10
C GLU A 26 -4.78 -4.24 9.00
N MET A 27 -4.40 -3.06 8.52
CA MET A 27 -5.34 -1.94 8.30
C MET A 27 -6.40 -2.26 7.25
N VAL A 28 -6.06 -3.02 6.21
CA VAL A 28 -7.05 -3.49 5.22
C VAL A 28 -7.96 -4.55 5.82
N GLU A 29 -7.41 -5.48 6.61
CA GLU A 29 -8.17 -6.55 7.26
C GLU A 29 -9.13 -6.04 8.34
N ASN A 30 -8.79 -4.93 8.99
CA ASN A 30 -9.63 -4.27 10.00
C ASN A 30 -10.53 -3.17 9.40
N ASP A 31 -10.72 -3.14 8.07
CA ASP A 31 -11.55 -2.15 7.35
C ASP A 31 -11.18 -0.68 7.65
N VAL A 32 -9.92 -0.41 8.02
CA VAL A 32 -9.38 0.95 8.19
C VAL A 32 -8.99 1.54 6.84
N LEU A 33 -8.42 0.71 5.95
CA LEU A 33 -8.08 1.07 4.57
C LEU A 33 -8.89 0.19 3.61
N ASP A 34 -9.66 0.81 2.71
CA ASP A 34 -10.37 0.06 1.66
C ASP A 34 -9.43 -0.49 0.60
N ARG A 35 -8.32 0.21 0.34
CA ARG A 35 -7.39 -0.18 -0.72
C ARG A 35 -6.00 0.41 -0.54
N VAL A 36 -4.99 -0.38 -0.88
CA VAL A 36 -3.59 0.05 -0.93
C VAL A 36 -3.03 -0.17 -2.33
N PHE A 37 -2.36 0.84 -2.87
CA PHE A 37 -1.66 0.82 -4.14
C PHE A 37 -0.17 1.01 -3.88
N LEU A 38 0.66 0.12 -4.41
CA LEU A 38 2.12 0.17 -4.27
C LEU A 38 2.77 0.57 -5.60
N ALA A 39 3.50 1.68 -5.61
CA ALA A 39 4.29 2.14 -6.75
C ALA A 39 5.78 1.86 -6.51
N LEU A 40 6.40 1.09 -7.41
CA LEU A 40 7.82 0.72 -7.31
C LEU A 40 8.63 1.44 -8.38
N SER A 41 9.45 2.41 -7.96
CA SER A 41 10.17 3.30 -8.88
C SER A 41 11.42 2.70 -9.53
N ARG A 42 12.01 1.68 -8.90
CA ARG A 42 13.32 1.08 -9.26
C ARG A 42 13.31 -0.46 -9.25
N GLU A 43 12.14 -1.09 -9.22
CA GLU A 43 12.04 -2.56 -9.31
C GLU A 43 12.23 -3.00 -10.75
N SER A 44 13.03 -4.05 -10.96
CA SER A 44 13.26 -4.58 -12.29
C SER A 44 12.04 -5.37 -12.77
N GLY A 45 11.77 -5.33 -14.08
CA GLY A 45 10.66 -6.09 -14.68
C GLY A 45 9.26 -5.46 -14.53
N ILE A 46 9.12 -4.32 -13.86
CA ILE A 46 7.85 -3.57 -13.80
C ILE A 46 7.79 -2.54 -14.94
N LYS A 47 6.74 -2.61 -15.76
CA LYS A 47 6.45 -1.58 -16.77
C LYS A 47 5.93 -0.32 -16.08
N LYS A 48 6.51 0.83 -16.44
CA LYS A 48 6.18 2.14 -15.90
C LYS A 48 5.06 2.80 -16.70
#